data_AF-A0A0C2XJ46-F1
#
_entry.id   AF-A0A0C2XJ46-F1
#
_cell.length_a   1.000
_cell.length_b   1.000
_cell.length_c   1.000
_cell.angle_alpha   90.00
_cell.angle_beta   90.00
_cell.angle_gamma   90.00
#
_symmetry.space_group_name_H-M   'P 1'
#
loop_
_entity.id
_entity.type
_entity.pdbx_description
1 polymer ?
#
loop_
_entity_poly.entity_id
_entity_poly.type
_entity_poly.pdbx_seq_one_letter_code
_entity_poly.pdbx_strand_id
1 'polypeptide(L)'
;MVPHPKNPTILTAIIKLYDNQAGHMLKALCRKSVFVAGANRRIRPWINKPAARQCIVCQRWGHTQQNCTVRSPFCTTCSGPHPTETHFVDCEMCHVANADPRHCTHVKCINCNGPHIANSQECEWYKARSNSKALEALDKRKKNMQEAERQARSA
;
A
#
# COMPACT_ATOMS: atom_id res chain seq x y z
N MET A 1 -15.89 18.62 -12.92
CA MET A 1 -14.90 19.39 -12.15
C MET A 1 -14.81 18.78 -10.75
N VAL A 2 -13.63 18.75 -10.13
CA VAL A 2 -13.41 18.10 -8.82
C VAL A 2 -13.10 19.18 -7.78
N PRO A 3 -13.93 19.35 -6.73
CA PRO A 3 -13.66 20.29 -5.65
C PRO A 3 -12.46 19.83 -4.83
N HIS A 4 -11.67 20.77 -4.31
CA HIS A 4 -10.52 20.44 -3.49
C HIS A 4 -10.98 20.05 -2.06
N PRO A 5 -10.54 18.90 -1.51
CA PRO A 5 -11.13 18.32 -0.29
C PRO A 5 -10.94 19.16 0.97
N LYS A 6 -9.96 20.07 1.01
CA LYS A 6 -9.67 20.92 2.17
C LYS A 6 -9.89 22.42 1.93
N ASN A 7 -10.13 22.83 0.69
CA ASN A 7 -10.23 24.25 0.36
C ASN A 7 -11.35 24.45 -0.67
N PRO A 8 -12.53 24.93 -0.25
CA PRO A 8 -13.69 25.05 -1.14
C PRO A 8 -13.50 26.10 -2.24
N THR A 9 -12.50 26.97 -2.13
CA THR A 9 -12.18 27.98 -3.15
C THR A 9 -11.34 27.44 -4.32
N ILE A 10 -10.84 26.20 -4.21
CA ILE A 10 -10.03 25.55 -5.23
C ILE A 10 -10.86 24.48 -5.95
N LEU A 11 -10.92 24.61 -7.27
CA LEU A 11 -11.58 23.65 -8.15
C LEU A 11 -10.57 23.12 -9.18
N THR A 12 -10.58 21.80 -9.39
CA THR A 12 -9.75 21.15 -10.42
C THR A 12 -10.63 20.80 -11.62
N ALA A 13 -10.32 21.38 -12.78
CA ALA A 13 -10.90 20.94 -14.04
C ALA A 13 -10.11 19.74 -14.58
N ILE A 14 -10.78 18.62 -14.82
CA ILE A 14 -10.18 17.44 -15.47
C ILE A 14 -10.65 17.45 -16.92
N ILE A 15 -9.69 17.52 -17.85
CA ILE A 15 -9.93 17.51 -19.28
C ILE A 15 -9.43 16.17 -19.81
N LYS A 16 -10.32 15.38 -20.40
CA LYS A 16 -9.93 14.15 -21.10
C LYS A 16 -9.26 14.55 -22.40
N LEU A 17 -8.07 14.00 -22.65
CA LEU A 17 -7.32 14.20 -23.88
C LEU A 17 -7.28 12.88 -24.63
N TYR A 18 -7.59 12.93 -25.93
CA TYR A 18 -7.27 11.85 -26.85
C TYR A 18 -5.82 12.05 -27.28
N ASP A 19 -4.98 11.05 -27.03
CA ASP A 19 -3.54 11.08 -27.30
C ASP A 19 -3.10 9.71 -27.82
N ASN A 20 -1.90 9.64 -28.39
CA ASN A 20 -1.30 8.38 -28.77
C ASN A 20 -0.74 7.64 -27.53
N GLN A 21 -0.40 6.35 -27.69
CA GLN A 21 0.13 5.52 -26.59
C GLN A 21 1.40 6.09 -25.94
N ALA A 22 2.18 6.88 -26.69
CA ALA A 22 3.40 7.53 -26.21
C ALA A 22 3.17 8.86 -25.46
N GLY A 23 1.93 9.37 -25.45
CA GLY A 23 1.53 10.55 -24.68
C GLY A 23 2.15 11.86 -25.14
N HIS A 24 2.38 12.02 -26.46
CA HIS A 24 3.08 13.20 -27.00
C HIS A 24 2.29 14.50 -26.78
N MET A 25 0.97 14.48 -26.97
CA MET A 25 0.15 15.67 -26.79
C MET A 25 0.11 16.10 -25.32
N LEU A 26 -0.03 15.13 -24.40
CA LEU A 26 0.01 15.37 -22.96
C LEU A 26 1.34 15.99 -22.54
N LYS A 27 2.47 15.45 -23.02
CA LYS A 27 3.81 16.01 -22.73
C LYS A 27 3.96 17.44 -23.25
N ALA A 28 3.47 17.72 -24.45
CA ALA A 28 3.49 19.07 -25.03
C ALA A 28 2.60 20.05 -24.25
N LEU A 29 1.40 19.63 -23.86
CA LEU A 29 0.45 20.43 -23.08
C LEU A 29 0.96 20.72 -21.67
N CYS A 30 1.61 19.76 -21.00
CA CYS A 30 2.19 19.97 -19.67
C CYS A 30 3.34 21.01 -19.63
N ARG A 31 3.87 21.41 -20.79
CA ARG A 31 4.84 22.51 -20.93
C ARG A 31 4.16 23.89 -21.08
N LYS A 32 2.85 23.93 -21.31
CA LYS A 32 2.06 25.16 -21.49
C LYS A 32 1.31 25.53 -20.21
N SER A 33 0.84 26.79 -20.17
CA SER A 33 -0.12 27.29 -19.19
C SER A 33 -1.42 27.68 -19.88
N VAL A 34 -2.51 27.67 -19.12
CA VAL A 34 -3.84 28.14 -19.54
C VAL A 34 -4.28 29.26 -18.62
N PHE A 35 -4.91 30.28 -19.19
CA PHE A 35 -5.48 31.37 -18.42
C PHE A 35 -6.89 30.99 -17.96
N VAL A 36 -7.10 30.91 -16.65
CA VAL A 36 -8.37 30.51 -16.04
C VAL A 36 -8.67 31.43 -14.87
N ALA A 37 -9.86 32.04 -14.86
CA ALA A 37 -10.35 32.92 -13.79
C ALA A 37 -9.33 34.01 -13.38
N GLY A 38 -8.77 34.71 -14.37
CA GLY A 38 -7.85 35.84 -14.11
C GLY A 38 -6.40 35.45 -13.81
N ALA A 39 -6.04 34.16 -13.81
CA ALA A 39 -4.69 33.70 -13.51
C ALA A 39 -4.18 32.66 -14.50
N ASN A 40 -2.88 32.72 -14.81
CA ASN A 40 -2.20 31.64 -15.54
C ASN A 40 -2.02 30.42 -14.64
N ARG A 41 -2.50 29.26 -15.09
CA ARG A 41 -2.40 27.97 -14.40
C ARG A 41 -1.61 27.00 -15.25
N ARG A 42 -0.66 26.29 -14.63
CA ARG A 42 0.16 25.29 -15.30
C ARG A 42 -0.64 24.00 -15.50
N ILE A 43 -0.60 23.45 -16.71
CA ILE A 43 -1.20 22.15 -16.99
C ILE A 43 -0.36 21.06 -16.31
N ARG A 44 -1.02 20.13 -15.63
CA ARG A 44 -0.38 18.96 -15.02
C ARG A 44 -1.07 17.69 -15.49
N PRO A 45 -0.31 16.58 -15.67
CA PRO A 45 -0.91 15.31 -16.01
C PRO A 45 -1.75 14.83 -14.82
N TRP A 46 -2.94 14.32 -15.11
CA TRP A 46 -3.71 13.61 -14.10
C TRP A 46 -3.09 12.23 -13.92
N ILE A 47 -2.36 12.06 -12.82
CA ILE A 47 -1.73 10.78 -12.49
C ILE A 47 -2.76 9.96 -11.72
N ASN A 48 -3.45 9.06 -12.42
CA ASN A 48 -4.21 8.01 -11.77
C ASN A 48 -3.23 6.95 -11.26
N LYS A 49 -2.61 7.19 -10.10
CA LYS A 49 -1.83 6.17 -9.41
C LYS A 49 -2.83 5.26 -8.70
N PRO A 50 -3.09 4.03 -9.19
CA PRO A 50 -3.87 3.09 -8.42
C PRO A 50 -3.18 2.93 -7.06
N ALA A 51 -3.99 2.83 -6.00
CA ALA A 51 -3.46 2.45 -4.70
C ALA A 51 -2.60 1.19 -4.87
N ALA A 52 -1.43 1.19 -4.24
CA ALA A 52 -0.58 0.02 -4.16
C ALA A 52 -1.43 -1.16 -3.69
N ARG A 53 -1.25 -2.29 -4.36
CA ARG A 53 -1.97 -3.51 -4.02
C ARG A 53 -1.29 -4.18 -2.83
N GLN A 54 -2.10 -4.85 -2.02
CA GLN A 54 -1.60 -5.85 -1.09
C GLN A 54 -1.39 -7.14 -1.87
N CYS A 55 -0.19 -7.72 -1.78
CA CYS A 55 0.11 -8.99 -2.41
C CYS A 55 -0.68 -10.11 -1.72
N ILE A 56 -1.43 -10.90 -2.48
CA ILE A 56 -2.25 -11.99 -1.91
C ILE A 56 -1.41 -13.18 -1.41
N VAL A 57 -0.15 -13.30 -1.89
CA VAL A 57 0.76 -14.37 -1.46
C VAL A 57 1.43 -13.98 -0.15
N CYS A 58 2.22 -12.91 -0.13
CA CYS A 58 2.99 -12.54 1.05
C CYS A 58 2.30 -11.52 1.98
N GLN A 59 1.10 -11.04 1.63
CA GLN A 59 0.30 -10.08 2.43
C GLN A 59 0.95 -8.71 2.66
N ARG A 60 2.07 -8.42 1.99
CA ARG A 60 2.75 -7.11 2.03
C ARG A 60 2.24 -6.16 0.96
N TRP A 61 2.31 -4.86 1.22
CA TRP A 61 1.93 -3.84 0.24
C TRP A 61 3.09 -3.50 -0.71
N GLY A 62 2.75 -2.99 -1.90
CA GLY A 62 3.71 -2.34 -2.80
C GLY A 62 4.12 -3.17 -4.03
N HIS A 63 3.63 -4.40 -4.16
CA HIS A 63 3.88 -5.25 -5.33
C HIS A 63 2.69 -6.15 -5.67
N THR A 64 2.68 -6.67 -6.89
CA THR A 64 1.69 -7.65 -7.37
C THR A 64 2.14 -9.07 -7.06
N GLN A 65 1.22 -10.03 -7.13
CA GLN A 65 1.56 -11.45 -7.01
C GLN A 65 2.63 -11.89 -8.01
N GLN A 66 2.56 -11.41 -9.25
CA GLN A 66 3.51 -11.73 -10.31
C GLN A 66 4.95 -11.30 -9.97
N ASN A 67 5.10 -10.22 -9.19
CA ASN A 67 6.39 -9.69 -8.76
C ASN A 67 6.76 -10.16 -7.34
N CYS A 68 6.00 -11.09 -6.76
CA CYS A 68 6.28 -11.62 -5.43
C CYS A 68 7.39 -12.68 -5.53
N THR A 69 8.47 -12.49 -4.77
CA THR A 69 9.61 -13.42 -4.73
C THR A 69 9.49 -14.47 -3.63
N VAL A 70 8.45 -14.38 -2.81
CA VAL A 70 8.21 -15.31 -1.69
C VAL A 70 7.66 -16.63 -2.23
N ARG A 71 8.22 -17.75 -1.76
CA ARG A 71 7.87 -19.11 -2.19
C ARG A 71 6.62 -19.69 -1.51
N SER A 72 6.32 -19.24 -0.30
CA SER A 72 5.15 -19.68 0.47
C SER A 72 4.17 -18.52 0.73
N PRO A 73 2.86 -18.81 0.82
CA PRO A 73 1.88 -17.82 1.24
C PRO A 73 2.07 -17.47 2.72
N PHE A 74 1.65 -16.27 3.07
CA PHE A 74 1.64 -15.77 4.44
C PHE A 74 0.21 -15.47 4.87
N CYS A 75 -0.08 -15.72 6.14
CA CYS A 75 -1.39 -15.52 6.72
C CYS A 75 -1.63 -14.03 7.00
N THR A 76 -2.77 -13.51 6.53
CA THR A 76 -3.21 -12.14 6.81
C THR A 76 -3.43 -11.91 8.30
N THR A 77 -3.80 -12.94 9.05
CA THR A 77 -4.18 -12.86 10.47
C THR A 77 -2.97 -12.86 11.40
N CYS A 78 -2.10 -13.88 11.27
CA CYS A 78 -1.01 -14.12 12.24
C CYS A 78 0.39 -13.89 11.68
N SER A 79 0.53 -13.50 10.40
CA SER A 79 1.81 -13.36 9.69
C SER A 79 2.66 -14.63 9.58
N GLY A 80 2.10 -15.81 9.87
CA GLY A 80 2.76 -17.11 9.72
C GLY A 80 2.84 -17.59 8.26
N PRO A 81 3.75 -18.53 7.94
CA PRO A 81 4.00 -19.03 6.57
C PRO A 81 2.97 -20.09 6.14
N HIS A 82 1.68 -19.73 6.15
CA HIS A 82 0.57 -20.55 5.66
C HIS A 82 -0.51 -19.68 4.99
N PRO A 83 -1.36 -20.24 4.10
CA PRO A 83 -2.52 -19.53 3.57
C PRO A 83 -3.50 -19.07 4.67
N THR A 84 -4.11 -17.89 4.52
CA THR A 84 -5.15 -17.42 5.46
C THR A 84 -6.33 -18.39 5.54
N GLU A 85 -6.63 -19.11 4.46
CA GLU A 85 -7.71 -20.09 4.36
C GLU A 85 -7.51 -21.29 5.30
N THR A 86 -6.27 -21.72 5.51
CA THR A 86 -5.91 -22.86 6.37
C THR A 86 -5.44 -22.41 7.76
N HIS A 87 -5.68 -21.15 8.13
CA HIS A 87 -5.19 -20.56 9.37
C HIS A 87 -5.48 -21.41 10.62
N PHE A 88 -6.67 -22.01 10.71
CA PHE A 88 -7.04 -22.80 11.88
C PHE A 88 -6.26 -24.10 12.03
N VAL A 89 -5.86 -24.70 10.91
CA VAL A 89 -5.14 -25.97 10.88
C VAL A 89 -3.63 -25.71 11.03
N ASP A 90 -3.12 -24.70 10.32
CA ASP A 90 -1.68 -24.48 10.18
C ASP A 90 -1.12 -23.44 11.16
N CYS A 91 -1.96 -22.73 11.91
CA CYS A 91 -1.49 -21.84 12.97
C CYS A 91 -1.23 -22.65 14.23
N GLU A 92 0.05 -22.85 14.55
CA GLU A 92 0.53 -23.56 15.75
C GLU A 92 -0.21 -23.14 17.03
N MET A 93 -0.36 -21.84 17.27
CA MET A 93 -1.04 -21.32 18.47
C MET A 93 -2.54 -21.65 18.51
N CYS A 94 -3.21 -21.68 17.36
CA CYS A 94 -4.64 -22.03 17.29
C CYS A 94 -4.85 -23.54 17.34
N HIS A 95 -3.98 -24.29 16.67
CA HIS A 95 -3.98 -25.75 16.62
C HIS A 95 -3.76 -26.36 18.01
N VAL A 96 -2.79 -25.85 18.77
CA VAL A 96 -2.46 -26.34 20.12
C VAL A 96 -3.54 -25.97 21.14
N ALA A 97 -4.20 -24.83 20.98
CA ALA A 97 -5.14 -24.33 21.97
C ALA A 97 -6.53 -25.01 21.92
N ASN A 98 -6.82 -25.89 20.94
CA ASN A 98 -8.19 -26.33 20.61
C ASN A 98 -9.18 -25.14 20.59
N ALA A 99 -8.67 -23.96 20.23
CA ALA A 99 -9.38 -22.71 20.40
C ALA A 99 -10.50 -22.61 19.38
N ASP A 100 -11.63 -22.03 19.81
CA ASP A 100 -12.72 -21.65 18.90
C ASP A 100 -12.14 -20.92 17.68
N PRO A 101 -12.48 -21.35 16.44
CA PRO A 101 -12.09 -20.67 15.20
C PRO A 101 -12.37 -19.17 15.17
N ARG A 102 -13.18 -18.64 16.08
CA ARG A 102 -13.50 -17.21 16.16
C ARG A 102 -12.49 -16.40 16.99
N HIS A 103 -11.59 -17.03 17.75
CA HIS A 103 -10.75 -16.37 18.74
C HIS A 103 -9.25 -16.70 18.61
N CYS A 104 -8.66 -16.44 17.44
CA CYS A 104 -7.21 -16.40 17.32
C CYS A 104 -6.64 -15.28 18.20
N THR A 105 -5.90 -15.63 19.24
CA THR A 105 -5.23 -14.68 20.15
C THR A 105 -3.94 -14.13 19.56
N HIS A 106 -3.45 -14.70 18.45
CA HIS A 106 -2.18 -14.35 17.83
C HIS A 106 -2.39 -13.55 16.53
N VAL A 107 -3.05 -12.41 16.65
CA VAL A 107 -3.21 -11.46 15.53
C VAL A 107 -1.96 -10.59 15.43
N LYS A 108 -1.30 -10.64 14.26
CA LYS A 108 -0.07 -9.89 14.01
C LYS A 108 0.02 -9.44 12.56
N CYS A 109 0.25 -8.14 12.36
CA CYS A 109 0.38 -7.55 11.04
C CYS A 109 1.77 -7.83 10.46
N ILE A 110 1.85 -8.48 9.30
CA ILE A 110 3.15 -8.73 8.64
C ILE A 110 3.85 -7.43 8.20
N ASN A 111 3.12 -6.33 8.06
CA ASN A 111 3.66 -5.07 7.55
C ASN A 111 4.35 -4.26 8.65
N CYS A 112 3.65 -3.97 9.75
CA CYS A 112 4.15 -3.15 10.86
C CYS A 112 4.39 -3.91 12.17
N ASN A 113 4.14 -5.23 12.23
CA ASN A 113 4.20 -6.06 13.43
C ASN A 113 3.21 -5.69 14.56
N GLY A 114 2.23 -4.80 14.30
CA GLY A 114 1.21 -4.42 15.28
C GLY A 114 0.12 -5.48 15.52
N PRO A 115 -0.69 -5.34 16.58
CA PRO A 115 -1.72 -6.29 16.99
C PRO A 115 -3.01 -6.14 16.16
N HIS A 116 -2.90 -6.28 14.84
CA HIS A 116 -4.03 -6.26 13.90
C HIS A 116 -3.73 -7.10 12.66
N ILE A 117 -4.76 -7.49 11.92
CA ILE A 117 -4.62 -8.22 10.66
C ILE A 117 -3.97 -7.37 9.55
N ALA A 118 -3.24 -7.97 8.63
CA ALA A 118 -2.41 -7.25 7.66
C ALA A 118 -3.16 -6.30 6.70
N ASN A 119 -4.46 -6.52 6.50
CA ASN A 119 -5.35 -5.67 5.68
C ASN A 119 -6.15 -4.63 6.51
N SER A 120 -5.87 -4.49 7.81
CA SER A 120 -6.56 -3.53 8.69
C SER A 120 -6.40 -2.09 8.21
N GLN A 121 -7.49 -1.32 8.26
CA GLN A 121 -7.48 0.08 7.85
C GLN A 121 -6.69 0.99 8.80
N GLU A 122 -6.47 0.52 10.02
CA GLU A 122 -5.73 1.25 11.06
C GLU A 122 -4.23 1.23 10.78
N CYS A 123 -3.76 0.25 10.02
CA CYS A 123 -2.35 0.05 9.68
C CYS A 123 -1.78 1.26 8.89
N GLU A 124 -0.60 1.72 9.29
CA GLU A 124 0.12 2.79 8.60
C GLU A 124 0.40 2.45 7.12
N TRP A 125 0.64 1.18 6.80
CA TRP A 125 0.86 0.72 5.43
C TRP A 125 -0.42 0.80 4.60
N TYR A 126 -1.58 0.47 5.19
CA TYR A 126 -2.88 0.64 4.54
C TYR A 126 -3.17 2.11 4.25
N LYS A 127 -2.88 3.00 5.20
CA LYS A 127 -3.04 4.46 5.04
C LYS A 127 -2.09 5.03 3.98
N ALA A 128 -0.89 4.47 3.88
CA ALA A 128 0.12 4.87 2.89
C ALA A 128 -0.14 4.30 1.49
N ARG A 129 -1.12 3.40 1.28
CA ARG A 129 -1.28 2.65 0.02
C ARG A 129 -1.41 3.52 -1.24
N SER A 130 -1.98 4.72 -1.14
CA SER A 130 -2.13 5.64 -2.27
C SER A 130 -0.88 6.47 -2.56
N ASN A 131 0.16 6.38 -1.73
CA ASN A 131 1.40 7.15 -1.83
C ASN A 131 2.63 6.23 -1.85
N SER A 132 3.16 5.98 -3.06
CA SER A 132 4.32 5.09 -3.24
C SER A 132 5.55 5.51 -2.43
N LYS A 133 5.83 6.82 -2.33
CA LYS A 133 6.96 7.33 -1.54
C LYS A 133 6.78 7.06 -0.05
N ALA A 134 5.55 7.13 0.45
CA ALA A 134 5.26 6.82 1.84
C ALA A 134 5.47 5.32 2.13
N LEU A 135 5.06 4.43 1.22
CA LEU A 135 5.34 2.99 1.34
C LEU A 135 6.83 2.67 1.29
N GLU A 136 7.58 3.27 0.37
CA GLU A 136 9.04 3.11 0.27
C GLU A 136 9.75 3.54 1.56
N ALA A 137 9.30 4.66 2.16
CA ALA A 137 9.83 5.13 3.45
C ALA A 137 9.53 4.16 4.60
N LEU A 138 8.32 3.59 4.65
CA LEU A 138 7.95 2.57 5.64
C LEU A 138 8.78 1.29 5.49
N ASP A 139 8.98 0.81 4.25
CA ASP A 139 9.80 -0.36 3.97
C ASP A 139 11.26 -0.16 4.40
N LYS A 140 11.83 1.00 4.06
CA LYS A 140 13.19 1.37 4.49
C LYS A 140 13.30 1.42 6.02
N ARG A 141 12.33 2.07 6.69
CA ARG A 141 12.29 2.15 8.16
C ARG A 141 12.26 0.75 8.79
N LYS A 142 11.44 -0.15 8.25
CA LYS A 142 11.34 -1.54 8.72
C LYS A 142 12.65 -2.29 8.55
N LYS A 143 13.28 -2.22 7.38
CA LYS A 143 14.57 -2.87 7.11
C LYS A 143 15.66 -2.40 8.08
N ASN A 144 15.74 -1.09 8.32
CA ASN A 144 16.68 -0.53 9.28
C ASN A 144 16.45 -1.06 10.71
N MET A 145 15.19 -1.16 11.16
CA MET A 145 14.88 -1.73 12.48
C MET A 145 15.28 -3.20 12.58
N GLN A 146 15.00 -4.00 11.54
CA GLN A 146 15.37 -5.42 11.51
C GLN A 146 16.89 -5.63 11.48
N GLU A 147 17.62 -4.77 10.78
CA GLU A 147 19.08 -4.80 10.74
C GLU A 147 19.68 -4.44 12.09
N ALA A 148 19.16 -3.39 12.76
CA ALA A 148 19.57 -3.02 14.11
C ALA A 148 19.31 -4.14 15.13
N GLU A 149 18.13 -4.78 15.07
CA GLU A 149 17.82 -5.94 15.91
C GLU A 149 18.78 -7.12 15.67
N ARG A 150 19.16 -7.37 14.41
CA ARG A 150 20.10 -8.44 14.06
C ARG A 150 21.49 -8.16 14.61
N GLN A 151 21.97 -6.92 14.46
CA GLN A 151 23.27 -6.50 15.00
C GLN A 151 23.31 -6.63 16.52
N ALA A 152 22.24 -6.22 17.22
CA ALA A 152 22.14 -6.35 18.67
C ALA A 152 22.14 -7.81 19.17
N ARG A 153 21.67 -8.77 18.37
CA ARG A 153 21.72 -10.21 18.70
C ARG A 153 23.07 -10.87 18.41
N SER A 154 23.92 -10.23 17.62
CA SER A 154 25.25 -10.73 17.25
C SER A 154 26.38 -10.12 18.09
N ALA A 155 26.05 -9.20 19.00
CA ALA A 155 26.92 -8.62 20.01
C ALA A 155 26.72 -9.36 21.34
#